data_AF-A0A7R9U097-F1
#
_entry.id   AF-A0A7R9U097-F1
#
_cell.length_a   1.000
_cell.length_b   1.000
_cell.length_c   1.000
_cell.angle_alpha   90.00
_cell.angle_beta   90.00
_cell.angle_gamma   90.00
#
_symmetry.space_group_name_H-M   'P 1'
#
loop_
_entity.id
_entity.type
_entity.pdbx_description
1 polymer ?
#
loop_
_entity_poly.entity_id
_entity_poly.type
_entity_poly.pdbx_seq_one_letter_code
_entity_poly.pdbx_strand_id
1 'polypeptide(L)'
;AAPAGGVPTDLQDIARTGTAPPPMSAAGLHDGGVRFWSPVESAPSRASAGVADARPLLVLVPGIDGTGFAASRQFETLGELFSLQCMTIPAADRSSALELADALERHCRCRPP
;
A
#
# COMPACT_ATOMS: atom_id res chain seq x y z
N ALA A 1 33.12 -14.18 -28.43
CA ALA A 1 31.82 -14.86 -28.45
C ALA A 1 31.11 -14.54 -27.15
N ALA A 2 29.98 -13.84 -27.21
CA ALA A 2 29.14 -13.56 -26.03
C ALA A 2 28.16 -14.74 -25.85
N PRO A 3 27.92 -15.25 -24.63
CA PRO A 3 26.77 -16.10 -24.40
C PRO A 3 25.52 -15.23 -24.23
N ALA A 4 24.46 -15.65 -24.93
CA ALA A 4 23.14 -15.05 -24.93
C ALA A 4 22.55 -15.01 -23.50
N GLY A 5 22.13 -13.82 -23.06
CA GLY A 5 21.28 -13.67 -21.89
C GLY A 5 19.87 -14.12 -22.23
N GLY A 6 19.52 -15.35 -21.82
CA GLY A 6 18.16 -15.84 -21.90
C GLY A 6 17.24 -15.04 -20.97
N VAL A 7 16.05 -14.69 -21.46
CA VAL A 7 14.98 -14.14 -20.63
C VAL A 7 14.50 -15.25 -19.69
N PRO A 8 14.52 -15.06 -18.35
CA PRO A 8 14.02 -16.06 -17.43
C PRO A 8 12.51 -16.23 -17.63
N THR A 9 12.08 -17.44 -17.99
CA THR A 9 10.67 -17.81 -18.23
C THR A 9 10.04 -18.55 -17.04
N ASP A 10 10.75 -18.69 -15.93
CA ASP A 10 10.25 -19.38 -14.74
C ASP A 10 9.90 -18.40 -13.62
N LEU A 11 8.65 -18.49 -13.15
CA LEU A 11 8.10 -17.72 -12.03
C LEU A 11 8.91 -17.93 -10.73
N GLN A 12 9.64 -19.06 -10.64
CA GLN A 12 10.47 -19.37 -9.48
C GLN A 12 11.83 -18.65 -9.45
N ASP A 13 12.30 -18.09 -10.57
CA ASP A 13 13.55 -17.31 -10.59
C ASP A 13 13.36 -15.89 -10.04
N ILE A 14 12.15 -15.31 -10.18
CA ILE A 14 11.81 -13.99 -9.62
C ILE A 14 11.83 -14.02 -8.08
N ALA A 15 11.54 -15.18 -7.49
CA ALA A 15 11.49 -15.36 -6.05
C ALA A 15 12.88 -15.36 -5.36
N ARG A 16 13.99 -15.44 -6.11
CA ARG A 16 15.35 -15.49 -5.55
C ARG A 16 16.09 -14.15 -5.52
N THR A 17 15.62 -13.13 -6.22
CA THR A 17 16.11 -11.76 -6.06
C THR A 17 15.52 -11.17 -4.79
N GLY A 18 16.16 -11.53 -3.67
CA GLY A 18 15.74 -11.19 -2.33
C GLY A 18 15.63 -9.68 -2.09
N THR A 19 14.40 -9.24 -1.88
CA THR A 19 14.05 -8.39 -0.73
C THR A 19 12.76 -8.98 -0.18
N ALA A 20 12.81 -9.51 1.04
CA ALA A 20 11.58 -9.89 1.71
C ALA A 20 10.73 -8.61 1.85
N PRO A 21 9.44 -8.62 1.51
CA PRO A 21 8.57 -7.51 1.84
C PRO A 21 8.66 -7.28 3.36
N PRO A 22 8.68 -6.02 3.83
CA PRO A 22 8.75 -5.72 5.25
C PRO A 22 7.63 -6.46 5.99
N PRO A 23 7.85 -6.87 7.26
CA PRO A 23 6.82 -7.57 8.02
C PRO A 23 5.58 -6.68 8.09
N MET A 24 4.53 -7.04 7.36
CA MET A 24 3.22 -6.42 7.49
C MET A 24 2.85 -6.51 8.97
N SER A 25 2.76 -5.37 9.67
CA SER A 25 2.23 -5.37 11.02
C SER A 25 0.81 -5.91 10.94
N ALA A 26 0.61 -7.15 11.38
CA ALA A 26 -0.64 -7.89 11.31
C ALA A 26 -1.66 -7.38 12.35
N ALA A 27 -1.77 -6.06 12.50
CA ALA A 27 -2.85 -5.43 13.22
C ALA A 27 -4.11 -5.57 12.36
N GLY A 28 -4.87 -6.64 12.61
CA GLY A 28 -6.29 -6.68 12.27
C GLY A 28 -6.75 -7.84 11.40
N LEU A 29 -6.42 -9.10 11.71
CA LEU A 29 -7.23 -10.24 11.25
C LEU A 29 -8.62 -10.19 11.93
N HIS A 30 -9.44 -9.23 11.52
CA HIS A 30 -10.83 -9.09 11.90
C HIS A 30 -11.61 -8.90 10.59
N ASP A 31 -12.54 -9.83 10.36
CA ASP A 31 -13.73 -9.77 9.52
C ASP A 31 -13.68 -8.96 8.20
N GLY A 32 -13.37 -9.64 7.08
CA GLY A 32 -13.95 -9.43 5.75
C GLY A 32 -13.91 -8.07 5.02
N GLY A 33 -13.60 -6.95 5.69
CA GLY A 33 -13.78 -5.60 5.17
C GLY A 33 -12.50 -4.95 4.62
N VAL A 34 -12.69 -3.77 4.03
CA VAL A 34 -11.62 -2.94 3.48
C VAL A 34 -10.51 -2.62 4.49
N ARG A 35 -9.27 -2.60 4.01
CA ARG A 35 -8.06 -2.33 4.80
C ARG A 35 -7.32 -1.14 4.24
N PHE A 36 -6.70 -0.36 5.13
CA PHE A 36 -5.82 0.76 4.79
C PHE A 36 -4.43 0.49 5.35
N TRP A 37 -3.39 0.78 4.57
CA TRP A 37 -1.99 0.58 4.99
C TRP A 37 -1.06 1.59 4.30
N SER A 38 0.10 1.87 4.89
CA SER A 38 1.15 2.67 4.24
C SER A 38 2.15 1.75 3.55
N PRO A 39 2.46 1.96 2.24
CA PRO A 39 3.44 1.14 1.55
C PRO A 39 4.89 1.57 1.76
N VAL A 40 5.08 2.80 2.22
CA VAL A 40 6.39 3.31 2.62
C VAL A 40 6.47 3.25 4.13
N GLU A 41 7.61 2.79 4.64
CA GLU A 41 7.91 3.04 6.04
C GLU A 41 7.89 4.56 6.22
N SER A 42 7.11 5.03 7.19
CA SER A 42 7.28 6.39 7.66
C SER A 42 8.68 6.43 8.24
N ALA A 43 9.68 6.85 7.44
CA ALA A 43 10.97 7.22 7.98
C ALA A 43 10.63 8.14 9.16
N PRO A 44 11.14 7.87 10.38
CA PRO A 44 10.96 8.82 11.46
C PRO A 44 11.62 10.10 10.99
N SER A 45 10.82 11.03 10.46
CA SER A 45 11.26 12.37 10.22
C SER A 45 11.85 12.79 11.54
N ARG A 46 13.08 13.30 11.52
CA ARG A 46 13.82 13.70 12.73
C ARG A 46 13.10 14.81 13.52
N ALA A 47 11.90 15.21 13.10
CA ALA A 47 10.88 15.78 13.96
C ALA A 47 10.29 14.70 14.89
N SER A 48 10.97 14.52 16.04
CA SER A 48 10.41 14.17 17.35
C SER A 48 8.98 13.61 17.38
N ALA A 49 8.82 12.43 17.97
CA ALA A 49 7.54 11.89 18.44
C ALA A 49 6.60 13.03 18.91
N GLY A 50 5.63 13.39 18.08
CA GLY A 50 4.71 14.51 18.34
C GLY A 50 4.40 15.44 17.17
N VAL A 51 5.18 15.46 16.08
CA VAL A 51 4.82 16.26 14.89
C VAL A 51 4.01 15.41 13.92
N ALA A 52 2.73 15.75 13.74
CA ALA A 52 1.87 15.15 12.72
C ALA A 52 2.51 15.28 11.33
N ASP A 53 2.39 14.24 10.51
CA ASP A 53 2.86 14.29 9.12
C ASP A 53 2.10 15.40 8.37
N ALA A 54 2.79 16.52 8.11
CA ALA A 54 2.22 17.71 7.48
C ALA A 54 1.99 17.55 5.96
N ARG A 55 2.39 16.42 5.37
CA ARG A 55 2.21 16.17 3.93
C ARG A 55 0.74 15.90 3.61
N PRO A 56 0.23 16.35 2.45
CA PRO A 56 -1.14 16.06 2.03
C PRO A 56 -1.41 14.55 1.97
N LEU A 57 -2.64 14.14 2.28
CA LEU A 57 -3.07 12.74 2.18
C LEU A 57 -3.22 12.34 0.71
N LEU A 58 -2.64 11.21 0.33
CA LEU A 58 -2.97 10.53 -0.91
C LEU A 58 -3.44 9.11 -0.58
N VAL A 59 -4.71 8.81 -0.90
CA VAL A 59 -5.25 7.45 -0.79
C VAL A 59 -5.34 6.83 -2.17
N LEU A 60 -4.68 5.68 -2.36
CA LEU A 60 -4.78 4.87 -3.56
C LEU A 60 -5.96 3.90 -3.42
N VAL A 61 -7.01 4.16 -4.19
CA VAL A 61 -8.18 3.28 -4.30
C VAL A 61 -7.89 2.17 -5.30
N PRO A 62 -8.10 0.89 -4.95
CA PRO A 62 -7.79 -0.22 -5.83
C PRO A 62 -8.72 -0.24 -7.06
N GLY A 63 -8.23 -0.82 -8.15
CA GLY A 63 -9.04 -1.16 -9.31
C GLY A 63 -9.72 -2.52 -9.13
N ILE A 64 -10.04 -3.17 -10.25
CA ILE A 64 -10.68 -4.50 -10.28
C ILE A 64 -9.85 -5.59 -9.56
N ASP A 65 -8.54 -5.38 -9.43
CA ASP A 65 -7.63 -6.29 -8.76
C ASP A 65 -7.79 -6.27 -7.22
N GLY A 66 -8.36 -5.21 -6.65
CA GLY A 66 -8.63 -5.09 -5.22
C GLY A 66 -7.41 -4.81 -4.34
N THR A 67 -6.19 -4.74 -4.87
CA THR A 67 -4.97 -4.74 -4.04
C THR A 67 -4.34 -3.37 -3.79
N GLY A 68 -4.51 -2.43 -4.74
CA GLY A 68 -3.84 -1.13 -4.69
C GLY A 68 -2.37 -1.18 -5.14
N PHE A 69 -1.88 -2.33 -5.61
CA PHE A 69 -0.48 -2.52 -6.05
C PHE A 69 -0.15 -1.89 -7.41
N ALA A 70 -1.14 -1.37 -8.13
CA ALA A 70 -0.95 -0.74 -9.43
C ALA A 70 0.09 0.40 -9.41
N ALA A 71 0.20 1.13 -8.29
CA ALA A 71 1.16 2.21 -8.11
C ALA A 71 2.46 1.77 -7.39
N SER A 72 2.72 0.47 -7.25
CA SER A 72 3.84 -0.06 -6.45
C SER A 72 5.21 0.50 -6.82
N ARG A 73 5.47 0.66 -8.13
CA ARG A 73 6.72 1.26 -8.64
C ARG A 73 6.87 2.76 -8.30
N GLN A 74 5.79 3.41 -7.87
CA GLN A 74 5.74 4.84 -7.56
C GLN A 74 5.62 5.10 -6.06
N PHE A 75 5.47 4.07 -5.22
CA PHE A 75 5.21 4.23 -3.79
C PHE A 75 6.28 5.08 -3.08
N GLU A 76 7.56 4.89 -3.40
CA GLU A 76 8.64 5.67 -2.80
C GLU A 76 8.53 7.16 -3.15
N THR A 77 8.48 7.49 -4.44
CA THR A 77 8.36 8.89 -4.91
C THR A 77 7.07 9.57 -4.43
N LEU A 78 5.93 8.87 -4.48
CA LEU A 78 4.67 9.40 -3.95
C LEU A 78 4.72 9.56 -2.43
N GLY A 79 5.36 8.61 -1.75
CA GLY A 79 5.53 8.60 -0.31
C GLY A 79 6.50 9.66 0.21
N GLU A 80 7.30 10.32 -0.64
CA GLU A 80 8.06 11.52 -0.27
C GLU A 80 7.17 12.78 -0.24
N LEU A 81 6.27 12.89 -1.21
CA LEU A 81 5.42 14.07 -1.43
C LEU A 81 4.13 14.06 -0.61
N PHE A 82 3.61 12.86 -0.32
CA PHE A 82 2.33 12.63 0.32
C PHE A 82 2.47 11.71 1.53
N SER A 83 1.57 11.85 2.49
CA SER A 83 1.30 10.76 3.43
C SER A 83 0.48 9.72 2.66
N LEU A 84 1.16 8.70 2.15
CA LEU A 84 0.58 7.72 1.24
C LEU A 84 -0.18 6.63 2.01
N GLN A 85 -1.40 6.35 1.60
CA GLN A 85 -2.21 5.23 2.10
C GLN A 85 -2.74 4.41 0.91
N CYS A 86 -2.68 3.10 1.03
CA CYS A 86 -3.22 2.14 0.08
C CYS A 86 -4.46 1.49 0.66
N MET A 87 -5.53 1.42 -0.14
CA MET A 87 -6.74 0.68 0.20
C MET A 87 -6.67 -0.72 -0.44
N THR A 88 -7.05 -1.74 0.32
CA THR A 88 -7.15 -3.13 -0.16
C THR A 88 -8.53 -3.68 0.17
N ILE A 89 -9.18 -4.26 -0.84
CA ILE A 89 -10.48 -4.92 -0.74
C ILE A 89 -10.23 -6.44 -0.79
N PRO A 90 -10.41 -7.16 0.32
CA PRO A 90 -10.24 -8.61 0.33
C PRO A 90 -11.15 -9.31 -0.69
N ALA A 91 -10.71 -10.44 -1.25
CA ALA A 91 -11.51 -11.20 -2.22
C ALA A 91 -12.85 -11.72 -1.67
N ALA A 92 -12.99 -11.81 -0.34
CA ALA A 92 -14.24 -12.18 0.34
C ALA A 92 -15.16 -10.98 0.62
N ASP A 93 -14.65 -9.75 0.49
CA ASP A 93 -15.42 -8.53 0.70
C ASP A 93 -16.46 -8.40 -0.43
N ARG A 94 -17.71 -8.13 -0.06
CA ARG A 94 -18.84 -7.96 -0.98
C ARG A 94 -19.51 -6.59 -0.81
N SER A 95 -18.82 -5.65 -0.16
CA SER A 95 -19.27 -4.28 0.00
C SER A 95 -19.66 -3.67 -1.34
N SER A 96 -20.79 -2.99 -1.35
CA SER A 96 -21.22 -2.15 -2.46
C SER A 96 -20.27 -0.97 -2.66
N ALA A 97 -20.32 -0.35 -3.85
CA ALA A 97 -19.52 0.83 -4.14
C ALA A 97 -19.76 1.98 -3.13
N LEU A 98 -20.99 2.10 -2.61
CA LEU A 98 -21.33 3.12 -1.62
C LEU A 98 -20.70 2.83 -0.25
N GLU A 99 -20.75 1.57 0.20
CA GLU A 99 -20.12 1.17 1.46
C GLU A 99 -18.60 1.35 1.43
N LEU A 100 -17.96 1.12 0.26
CA LEU A 100 -16.54 1.39 0.05
C LEU A 100 -16.24 2.90 0.10
N ALA A 101 -17.08 3.72 -0.51
CA ALA A 101 -16.96 5.18 -0.45
C ALA A 101 -17.10 5.70 0.99
N ASP A 102 -18.07 5.18 1.76
CA ASP A 102 -18.27 5.52 3.17
C ASP A 102 -17.09 5.10 4.05
N ALA A 103 -16.46 3.96 3.75
CA ALA A 103 -15.25 3.55 4.45
C ALA A 103 -14.07 4.46 4.14
N LEU A 104 -13.91 4.87 2.88
CA LEU A 104 -12.88 5.83 2.46
C LEU A 104 -13.09 7.20 3.11
N GLU A 105 -14.32 7.71 3.13
CA GLU A 105 -14.64 9.00 3.77
C GLU A 105 -14.32 8.96 5.27
N ARG A 106 -14.73 7.90 5.97
CA ARG A 106 -14.39 7.70 7.39
C ARG A 106 -12.89 7.67 7.62
N HIS A 107 -12.13 6.98 6.78
CA HIS A 107 -10.67 6.94 6.87
C HIS A 107 -10.06 8.35 6.74
N CYS A 108 -10.49 9.13 5.74
CA CYS A 108 -10.01 10.49 5.52
C CYS A 108 -10.33 11.44 6.69
N ARG A 109 -11.51 11.31 7.31
CA ARG A 109 -11.93 12.16 8.45
C ARG A 109 -11.20 11.85 9.75
N CYS A 110 -10.72 10.62 9.94
CA CYS A 110 -10.01 10.21 11.16
C CYS A 110 -8.55 10.71 11.21
N ARG A 111 -8.01 11.28 10.13
CA ARG A 111 -6.65 11.81 10.12
C ARG A 111 -6.62 13.19 10.80
N PRO A 112 -5.78 13.40 11.84
CA PRO A 112 -5.60 14.73 12.40
C PRO A 112 -5.01 15.69 11.35
N PRO A 113 -5.37 16.98 11.40
CA PRO A 113 -4.83 18.00 10.48
C PRO A 113 -3.32 18.18 10.60
#